data_AF-A0A381YS56-F1
#
_entry.id   AF-A0A381YS56-F1
#
_cell.length_a   1.000
_cell.length_b   1.000
_cell.length_c   1.000
_cell.angle_alpha   90.00
_cell.angle_beta   90.00
_cell.angle_gamma   90.00
#
_symmetry.space_group_name_H-M   'P 1'
#
loop_
_entity.id
_entity.type
_entity.pdbx_description
1 polymer ?
#
loop_
_entity_poly.entity_id
_entity_poly.type
_entity_poly.pdbx_seq_one_letter_code
_entity_poly.pdbx_strand_id
1 'polypeptide(L)'
;MLEGHDLLFANGKIVTIDEQIQPSPETDVYDIYGKHVVPGYIAGYTRIGLTEIGLVKQTNDHSEIGEINPNVRANVSYNPDSDLIPVTRSNGVLIVNSAPSSGRISGQSSV
;
A
#
# COMPACT_ATOMS: atom_id res chain seq x y z
N MET A 1 24.37 0.50 0.92
CA MET A 1 23.62 0.02 -0.26
C MET A 1 24.30 -1.28 -0.68
N LEU A 2 23.54 -2.34 -0.91
CA LEU A 2 24.09 -3.59 -1.42
C LEU A 2 24.13 -3.49 -2.95
N GLU A 3 25.24 -3.87 -3.56
CA GLU A 3 25.45 -3.81 -5.00
C GLU A 3 25.82 -5.21 -5.50
N GLY A 4 25.25 -5.64 -6.63
CA GLY A 4 25.54 -6.97 -7.20
C GLY A 4 25.11 -8.14 -6.31
N HIS A 5 24.11 -7.96 -5.45
CA HIS A 5 23.57 -9.02 -4.60
C HIS A 5 22.29 -9.62 -5.20
N ASP A 6 22.12 -10.91 -4.95
CA ASP A 6 20.90 -11.67 -5.19
C ASP A 6 19.97 -11.58 -3.97
N LEU A 7 18.66 -11.78 -4.21
CA LEU A 7 17.64 -11.88 -3.18
C LEU A 7 16.80 -13.12 -3.43
N LEU A 8 16.80 -14.06 -2.47
CA LEU A 8 15.93 -15.23 -2.51
C LEU A 8 14.64 -14.97 -1.74
N PHE A 9 13.51 -15.18 -2.39
CA PHE A 9 12.18 -15.01 -1.81
C PHE A 9 11.41 -16.32 -1.87
N ALA A 10 10.83 -16.73 -0.75
CA ALA A 10 9.98 -17.91 -0.68
C ALA A 10 8.87 -17.72 0.37
N ASN A 11 7.68 -18.24 0.09
CA ASN A 11 6.55 -18.26 1.03
C ASN A 11 6.23 -16.88 1.63
N GLY A 12 6.28 -15.83 0.80
CA GLY A 12 5.96 -14.47 1.24
C GLY A 12 7.06 -13.76 2.02
N LYS A 13 8.28 -14.31 2.08
CA LYS A 13 9.40 -13.77 2.87
C LYS A 13 10.70 -13.77 2.09
N ILE A 14 11.55 -12.78 2.40
CA ILE A 14 12.95 -12.81 2.01
C ILE A 14 13.65 -13.88 2.85
N VAL A 15 14.22 -14.88 2.20
CA VAL A 15 14.93 -16.00 2.84
C VAL A 15 16.39 -15.60 3.09
N THR A 16 17.04 -15.02 2.09
CA THR A 16 18.42 -14.53 2.18
C THR A 16 18.70 -13.47 1.13
N ILE A 17 19.72 -12.65 1.40
CA ILE A 17 20.30 -11.67 0.48
C ILE A 17 21.81 -11.89 0.52
N ASP A 18 22.42 -12.24 -0.61
CA ASP A 18 23.84 -12.62 -0.70
C ASP A 18 24.36 -12.42 -2.13
N GLU A 19 25.66 -12.45 -2.36
CA GLU A 19 26.27 -12.11 -3.66
C GLU A 19 26.07 -13.18 -4.75
N GLN A 20 25.94 -14.45 -4.37
CA GLN A 20 25.86 -15.57 -5.30
C GLN A 20 24.97 -16.69 -4.76
N ILE A 21 23.66 -16.46 -4.74
CA ILE A 21 22.72 -17.47 -4.29
C ILE A 21 22.67 -18.59 -5.33
N GLN A 22 22.79 -19.84 -4.88
CA GLN A 22 22.55 -21.02 -5.71
C GLN A 22 21.08 -21.44 -5.58
N PRO A 23 20.21 -21.06 -6.53
CA PRO A 23 18.81 -21.40 -6.45
C PRO A 23 18.58 -22.91 -6.65
N SER A 24 17.49 -23.43 -6.09
CA SER A 24 17.05 -24.78 -6.45
C SER A 24 16.59 -24.82 -7.91
N PRO A 25 16.63 -25.98 -8.60
CA PRO A 25 16.20 -26.07 -10.00
C PRO A 25 14.76 -25.62 -10.26
N GLU A 26 13.90 -25.62 -9.24
CA GLU A 26 12.49 -25.22 -9.33
C GLU A 26 12.27 -23.73 -9.03
N THR A 27 13.33 -22.99 -8.68
CA THR A 27 13.24 -21.56 -8.37
C THR A 27 13.18 -20.75 -9.66
N ASP A 28 12.17 -19.89 -9.77
CA ASP A 28 12.11 -18.88 -10.83
C ASP A 28 13.24 -17.86 -10.64
N VAL A 29 14.09 -17.73 -11.66
CA VAL A 29 15.22 -16.80 -11.66
C VAL A 29 14.90 -15.61 -12.56
N TYR A 30 14.95 -14.41 -11.99
CA TYR A 30 14.74 -13.16 -12.70
C TYR A 30 16.04 -12.37 -12.76
N ASP A 31 16.54 -12.15 -13.98
CA ASP A 31 17.67 -11.27 -14.20
C ASP A 31 17.22 -9.80 -14.16
N ILE A 32 17.80 -9.05 -13.21
CA ILE A 32 17.47 -7.65 -12.94
C ILE A 32 18.71 -6.73 -12.99
N TYR A 33 19.75 -7.09 -13.76
CA TYR A 33 20.94 -6.23 -13.91
C TYR A 33 20.57 -4.79 -14.28
N GLY A 34 21.22 -3.82 -13.63
CA GLY A 34 20.98 -2.39 -13.83
C GLY A 34 19.63 -1.89 -13.30
N LYS A 35 18.89 -2.70 -12.55
CA LYS A 35 17.69 -2.30 -11.81
C LYS A 35 17.98 -2.14 -10.33
N HIS A 36 17.11 -1.40 -9.65
CA HIS A 36 17.14 -1.27 -8.20
C HIS A 36 15.95 -2.02 -7.60
N VAL A 37 16.24 -2.88 -6.63
CA VAL A 37 15.23 -3.46 -5.76
C VAL A 37 15.14 -2.57 -4.52
N VAL A 38 13.94 -2.07 -4.24
CA VAL A 38 13.65 -1.28 -3.04
C VAL A 38 12.49 -1.92 -2.29
N PRO A 39 12.43 -1.78 -0.95
CA PRO A 39 11.25 -2.16 -0.20
C PRO A 39 10.01 -1.43 -0.72
N GLY A 40 8.86 -2.07 -0.62
CA GLY A 40 7.59 -1.38 -0.85
C GLY A 40 7.42 -0.22 0.12
N TYR A 41 6.98 0.93 -0.38
CA TYR A 41 6.72 2.10 0.44
C TYR A 41 5.45 1.91 1.28
N ILE A 42 5.43 2.58 2.44
CA ILE A 42 4.30 2.60 3.36
C ILE A 42 3.78 4.04 3.42
N ALA A 43 2.52 4.25 3.06
CA ALA A 43 1.87 5.55 3.19
C ALA A 43 1.08 5.61 4.51
N GLY A 44 1.65 6.30 5.51
CA GLY A 44 1.13 6.31 6.88
C GLY A 44 -0.18 7.10 7.12
N TYR A 45 -0.61 7.91 6.15
CA TYR A 45 -1.90 8.61 6.20
C TYR A 45 -2.41 8.87 4.78
N THR A 46 -3.52 8.24 4.42
CA THR A 46 -4.14 8.36 3.09
C THR A 46 -5.66 8.32 3.20
N ARG A 47 -6.34 8.64 2.10
CA ARG A 47 -7.78 8.40 1.93
C ARG A 47 -8.06 7.34 0.87
N ILE A 48 -7.04 6.54 0.52
CA ILE A 48 -7.15 5.54 -0.55
C ILE A 48 -8.21 4.53 -0.16
N GLY A 49 -9.08 4.19 -1.11
CA GLY A 49 -10.25 3.33 -0.87
C GLY A 49 -11.38 4.00 -0.06
N LEU A 50 -11.22 5.21 0.47
CA LEU A 50 -12.31 5.96 1.13
C LEU A 50 -12.83 7.11 0.26
N THR A 51 -12.12 7.48 -0.80
CA THR A 51 -12.50 8.56 -1.71
C THR A 51 -11.97 8.24 -3.10
N GLU A 52 -12.85 8.29 -4.10
CA GLU A 52 -12.46 8.19 -5.51
C GLU A 52 -12.08 9.56 -6.09
N ILE A 53 -11.50 9.57 -7.30
CA ILE A 53 -11.11 10.79 -8.04
C ILE A 53 -12.27 11.82 -8.00
N GLY A 54 -11.99 12.97 -7.40
CA GLY A 54 -12.97 13.93 -6.89
C GLY A 54 -13.73 14.78 -7.92
N LEU A 55 -14.28 14.16 -8.97
CA LEU A 55 -15.12 14.86 -9.95
C LEU A 55 -16.63 14.72 -9.70
N VAL A 56 -17.06 14.00 -8.66
CA VAL A 56 -18.47 13.93 -8.29
C VAL A 56 -18.61 14.11 -6.77
N LYS A 57 -19.29 15.20 -6.36
CA LYS A 57 -19.57 15.55 -4.95
C LYS A 57 -20.36 14.48 -4.17
N GLN A 58 -20.79 13.40 -4.85
CA GLN A 58 -21.72 12.40 -4.38
C GLN A 58 -21.05 11.05 -4.02
N THR A 59 -19.72 10.94 -4.13
CA THR A 59 -18.90 9.78 -3.72
C THR A 59 -17.94 10.11 -2.57
N ASN A 60 -18.24 11.16 -1.80
CA ASN A 60 -17.33 11.75 -0.84
C ASN A 60 -17.60 11.28 0.60
N ASP A 61 -17.48 9.98 0.85
CA ASP A 61 -17.76 9.36 2.17
C ASP A 61 -16.64 9.56 3.22
N HIS A 62 -15.62 10.38 2.95
CA HIS A 62 -14.58 10.66 3.95
C HIS A 62 -15.02 11.66 5.03
N SER A 63 -16.17 12.31 4.85
CA SER A 63 -16.65 13.37 5.73
C SER A 63 -18.07 13.13 6.20
N GLU A 64 -18.19 12.47 7.36
CA GLU A 64 -19.44 12.51 8.13
C GLU A 64 -19.74 13.93 8.63
N ILE A 65 -21.03 14.22 8.78
CA ILE A 65 -21.52 15.51 9.30
C ILE A 65 -21.24 15.59 10.80
N GLY A 66 -20.40 16.53 11.21
CA GLY A 66 -20.11 16.79 12.62
C GLY A 66 -18.63 17.01 12.88
N GLU A 67 -18.32 17.67 14.00
CA GLU A 67 -16.94 17.93 14.42
C GLU A 67 -16.31 16.74 15.18
N ILE A 68 -17.11 15.77 15.63
CA ILE A 68 -16.68 14.64 16.47
C ILE A 68 -17.36 13.37 15.98
N ASN A 69 -16.64 12.55 15.21
CA ASN A 69 -17.12 11.36 14.53
C ASN A 69 -16.30 10.08 14.90
N PRO A 70 -16.12 9.74 16.19
CA PRO A 70 -15.27 8.60 16.62
C PRO A 70 -15.81 7.23 16.18
N ASN A 71 -17.07 7.17 15.78
CA ASN A 71 -17.78 5.98 15.30
C ASN A 71 -17.48 5.64 13.84
N VAL A 72 -16.93 6.57 13.06
CA VAL A 72 -16.55 6.33 11.66
C VAL A 72 -15.39 5.36 11.60
N ARG A 73 -15.46 4.37 10.72
CA ARG A 73 -14.41 3.35 10.58
C ARG A 73 -14.06 3.16 9.11
N ALA A 74 -12.78 3.32 8.79
CA ALA A 74 -12.29 3.13 7.43
C ALA A 74 -12.56 1.71 6.89
N ASN A 75 -12.49 0.68 7.73
CA ASN A 75 -12.60 -0.72 7.30
C ASN A 75 -13.98 -1.12 6.74
N VAL A 76 -15.05 -0.41 7.12
CA VAL A 76 -16.41 -0.68 6.59
C VAL A 76 -16.74 0.14 5.35
N SER A 77 -16.03 1.24 5.13
CA SER A 77 -16.24 2.17 4.02
C SER A 77 -15.17 2.05 2.94
N TYR A 78 -14.28 1.06 3.05
CA TYR A 78 -13.20 0.84 2.10
C TYR A 78 -13.74 0.22 0.81
N ASN A 79 -13.51 0.91 -0.31
CA ASN A 79 -13.76 0.44 -1.66
C ASN A 79 -12.52 -0.30 -2.22
N PRO A 80 -12.53 -1.64 -2.30
CA PRO A 80 -11.43 -2.41 -2.86
C PRO A 80 -11.29 -2.25 -4.38
N ASP A 81 -12.34 -1.74 -5.06
CA ASP A 81 -12.36 -1.54 -6.51
C ASP A 81 -11.89 -0.14 -6.92
N SER A 82 -11.26 0.62 -6.00
CA SER A 82 -10.76 1.97 -6.28
C SER A 82 -9.66 1.98 -7.35
N ASP A 83 -9.79 2.84 -8.35
CA ASP A 83 -8.77 3.06 -9.39
C ASP A 83 -7.46 3.63 -8.80
N LEU A 84 -7.51 4.21 -7.60
CA LEU A 84 -6.33 4.72 -6.92
C LEU A 84 -5.41 3.60 -6.41
N ILE A 85 -5.93 2.41 -6.14
CA ILE A 85 -5.16 1.26 -5.65
C ILE A 85 -4.12 0.81 -6.69
N PRO A 86 -4.48 0.48 -7.95
CA PRO A 86 -3.49 0.06 -8.95
C PRO A 86 -2.51 1.17 -9.32
N VAL A 87 -2.93 2.45 -9.30
CA VAL A 87 -2.03 3.60 -9.55
C VAL A 87 -1.01 3.74 -8.41
N THR A 88 -1.45 3.66 -7.16
CA THR A 88 -0.59 3.77 -5.98
C THR A 88 0.41 2.61 -5.91
N ARG A 89 -0.06 1.39 -6.17
CA ARG A 89 0.77 0.18 -6.20
C ARG A 89 1.83 0.24 -7.30
N SER A 90 1.49 0.74 -8.49
CA SER A 90 2.44 0.91 -9.60
C SER A 90 3.57 1.90 -9.28
N ASN A 91 3.35 2.81 -8.33
CA ASN A 91 4.37 3.73 -7.82
C ASN A 91 5.17 3.17 -6.63
N GLY A 92 5.00 1.89 -6.30
CA GLY A 92 5.78 1.18 -5.29
C GLY A 92 5.24 1.31 -3.86
N VAL A 93 4.07 1.91 -3.64
CA VAL A 93 3.42 1.93 -2.31
C VAL A 93 2.59 0.65 -2.15
N LEU A 94 3.00 -0.21 -1.22
CA LEU A 94 2.39 -1.54 -1.03
C LEU A 94 1.55 -1.64 0.24
N ILE A 95 1.71 -0.71 1.17
CA ILE A 95 0.92 -0.64 2.41
C ILE A 95 0.44 0.80 2.58
N VAL A 96 -0.83 0.97 2.93
CA VAL A 96 -1.43 2.26 3.19
C VAL A 96 -2.22 2.21 4.49
N ASN A 97 -2.21 3.30 5.24
CA ASN A 97 -3.18 3.53 6.30
C ASN A 97 -4.29 4.42 5.73
N SER A 98 -5.47 3.86 5.53
CA SER A 98 -6.66 4.57 5.08
C SER A 98 -7.37 5.19 6.27
N ALA A 99 -7.45 6.51 6.29
CA ALA A 99 -7.95 7.29 7.42
C ALA A 99 -9.03 8.29 6.97
N PRO A 100 -10.15 8.38 7.69
CA PRO A 100 -11.10 9.49 7.51
C PRO A 100 -10.46 10.81 7.94
N SER A 101 -11.05 11.93 7.51
CA SER A 101 -10.38 13.23 7.63
C SER A 101 -11.32 14.43 7.85
N SER A 102 -12.47 14.24 8.49
CA SER A 102 -13.42 15.32 8.80
C SER A 102 -13.49 15.68 10.28
N GLY A 103 -13.88 16.92 10.58
CA GLY A 103 -14.04 17.41 11.96
C GLY A 103 -12.73 17.43 12.76
N ARG A 104 -12.85 17.59 14.08
CA ARG A 104 -11.75 17.48 15.07
C ARG A 104 -11.40 16.04 15.41
N ILE A 105 -12.39 15.15 15.40
CA ILE A 105 -12.21 13.70 15.60
C ILE A 105 -12.83 12.99 14.40
N SER A 106 -11.99 12.51 13.49
CA SER A 106 -12.45 12.02 12.19
C SER A 106 -12.92 10.57 12.19
N GLY A 107 -12.61 9.80 13.23
CA GLY A 107 -12.91 8.37 13.31
C GLY A 107 -11.65 7.52 13.39
N GLN A 108 -11.77 6.28 12.93
CA GLN A 108 -10.76 5.23 13.05
C GLN A 108 -10.23 4.84 11.67
N SER A 109 -8.91 4.77 11.56
CA SER A 109 -8.22 4.35 10.33
C SER A 109 -8.11 2.82 10.24
N SER A 110 -7.70 2.32 9.07
CA SER A 110 -7.46 0.90 8.81
C SER A 110 -6.23 0.73 7.92
N VAL A 111 -5.54 -0.40 8.10
CA VAL A 111 -4.39 -0.85 7.29
C VAL A 111 -4.76 -2.13 6.59
#